data_AF-A0A164SHQ2-F1
#
_entry.id   AF-A0A164SHQ2-F1
#
_cell.length_a   1.000
_cell.length_b   1.000
_cell.length_c   1.000
_cell.angle_alpha   90.00
_cell.angle_beta   90.00
_cell.angle_gamma   90.00
#
_symmetry.space_group_name_H-M   'P 1'
#
loop_
_entity.id
_entity.type
_entity.pdbx_description
1 polymer ?
#
loop_
_entity_poly.entity_id
_entity_poly.type
_entity_poly.pdbx_seq_one_letter_code
_entity_poly.pdbx_strand_id
1 'polypeptide(L)'
;RTYSAITDEELDHITETYFGAHPDDGQHLLMGHLLSLGHRVPRERMRASVHRADVRVLREFHNLNRPGNRREYHVRGANALWHMDGCEKLVRAGFYIHGCVDG
;
A
#
# COMPACT_ATOMS: atom_id res chain seq x y z
N ARG A 1 23.37 9.74 7.19
CA ARG A 1 23.26 8.40 6.56
C ARG A 1 23.27 8.58 5.04
N THR A 2 24.08 7.79 4.33
CA THR A 2 24.30 7.89 2.88
C THR A 2 23.31 7.00 2.11
N TYR A 3 23.03 7.33 0.85
CA TYR A 3 22.27 6.45 -0.04
C TYR A 3 23.19 5.37 -0.65
N SER A 4 22.63 4.21 -0.94
CA SER A 4 23.38 3.10 -1.55
C SER A 4 23.63 3.38 -3.04
N ALA A 5 24.79 2.97 -3.54
CA ALA A 5 25.20 3.11 -4.94
C ALA A 5 24.63 1.98 -5.83
N ILE A 6 23.43 1.48 -5.54
CA ILE A 6 22.75 0.45 -6.33
C ILE A 6 22.36 1.04 -7.70
N THR A 7 22.55 0.27 -8.77
CA THR A 7 22.17 0.72 -10.12
C THR A 7 20.66 0.68 -10.31
N ASP A 8 20.15 1.32 -11.36
CA ASP A 8 18.72 1.27 -11.66
C ASP A 8 18.30 -0.13 -12.11
N GLU A 9 19.16 -0.85 -12.82
CA GLU A 9 18.93 -2.22 -13.28
C GLU A 9 18.85 -3.21 -12.11
N GLU A 10 19.76 -3.10 -11.14
CA GLU A 10 19.73 -3.91 -9.92
C GLU A 10 18.48 -3.63 -9.09
N LEU A 11 18.10 -2.36 -8.99
CA LEU A 11 16.90 -1.93 -8.28
C LEU A 11 15.62 -2.46 -8.96
N ASP A 12 15.56 -2.43 -10.29
CA ASP A 12 14.45 -2.95 -11.08
C ASP A 12 14.33 -4.46 -10.90
N HIS A 13 15.45 -5.19 -10.93
CA HIS A 13 15.47 -6.64 -10.70
C HIS A 13 14.97 -7.03 -9.29
N ILE A 14 15.39 -6.31 -8.25
CA ILE A 14 14.89 -6.53 -6.88
C ILE A 14 13.39 -6.24 -6.82
N THR A 15 12.95 -5.16 -7.48
CA THR A 15 11.55 -4.73 -7.50
C THR A 15 10.66 -5.77 -8.17
N GLU A 16 11.07 -6.28 -9.34
CA GLU A 16 10.37 -7.36 -10.05
C GLU A 16 10.30 -8.65 -9.23
N THR A 17 11.41 -9.04 -8.62
CA THR A 17 11.49 -10.24 -7.78
C THR A 17 10.56 -10.12 -6.56
N TYR A 18 10.55 -8.95 -5.92
CA TYR A 18 9.74 -8.68 -4.74
C TYR A 18 8.25 -8.78 -5.03
N PHE A 19 7.76 -8.07 -6.06
CA PHE A 19 6.34 -8.09 -6.44
C PHE A 19 5.92 -9.40 -7.13
N GLY A 20 6.88 -10.16 -7.67
CA GLY A 20 6.64 -11.54 -8.10
C GLY A 20 6.20 -12.43 -6.94
N ALA A 21 6.82 -12.26 -5.77
CA ALA A 21 6.53 -13.01 -4.54
C ALA A 21 5.40 -12.39 -3.70
N HIS A 22 5.25 -11.07 -3.72
CA HIS A 22 4.30 -10.31 -2.90
C HIS A 22 3.43 -9.38 -3.78
N PRO A 23 2.47 -9.93 -4.54
CA PRO A 23 1.65 -9.14 -5.46
C PRO A 23 0.82 -8.06 -4.74
N ASP A 24 0.27 -8.36 -3.57
CA ASP A 24 -0.64 -7.43 -2.87
C ASP A 24 0.09 -6.33 -2.07
N ASP A 25 1.43 -6.32 -2.08
CA ASP A 25 2.24 -5.39 -1.29
C ASP A 25 2.36 -4.02 -1.94
N GLY A 26 2.37 -2.98 -1.11
CA GLY A 26 2.59 -1.61 -1.58
C GLY A 26 4.07 -1.18 -1.58
N GLN A 27 4.35 -0.05 -2.24
CA GLN A 27 5.68 0.58 -2.32
C GLN A 27 6.37 0.82 -0.95
N HIS A 28 5.58 0.94 0.13
CA HIS A 28 6.12 1.10 1.49
C HIS A 28 6.77 -0.18 2.02
N LEU A 29 6.21 -1.35 1.69
CA LEU A 29 6.76 -2.65 2.08
C LEU A 29 8.03 -2.95 1.25
N LEU A 30 8.01 -2.65 -0.04
CA LEU A 30 9.23 -2.67 -0.89
C LEU A 30 10.36 -1.81 -0.29
N MET A 31 10.06 -0.58 0.15
CA MET A 31 11.06 0.28 0.80
C MET A 31 11.61 -0.34 2.08
N GLY A 32 10.76 -0.99 2.88
CA GLY A 32 11.18 -1.75 4.05
C GLY A 32 12.08 -2.93 3.69
N HIS A 33 11.75 -3.64 2.62
CA HIS A 33 12.56 -4.75 2.12
C HIS A 33 13.94 -4.28 1.64
N LEU A 34 14.01 -3.21 0.84
CA LEU A 34 15.29 -2.61 0.43
C LEU A 34 16.15 -2.24 1.64
N LEU A 35 15.55 -1.65 2.68
CA LEU A 35 16.25 -1.35 3.93
C LEU A 35 16.73 -2.60 4.66
N SER A 36 15.96 -3.70 4.65
CA SER A 36 16.37 -4.99 5.23
C SER A 36 17.56 -5.61 4.49
N LEU A 37 17.69 -5.36 3.19
CA LEU A 37 18.83 -5.76 2.37
C LEU A 37 20.03 -4.81 2.53
N GLY A 38 19.92 -3.76 3.36
CA GLY A 38 20.96 -2.76 3.55
C GLY A 38 20.98 -1.67 2.46
N HIS A 39 20.03 -1.68 1.54
CA HIS A 39 19.90 -0.67 0.50
C HIS A 39 19.03 0.50 0.96
N ARG A 40 19.64 1.67 1.05
CA ARG A 40 18.91 2.93 1.27
C ARG A 40 18.80 3.66 -0.05
N VAL A 41 17.61 3.63 -0.64
CA VAL A 41 17.32 4.21 -1.96
C VAL A 41 16.44 5.46 -1.78
N PRO A 42 16.68 6.56 -2.52
CA PRO A 42 15.76 7.68 -2.56
C PRO A 42 14.36 7.25 -2.98
N ARG A 43 13.32 7.79 -2.33
CA ARG A 43 11.91 7.44 -2.64
C ARG A 43 11.56 7.67 -4.10
N GLU A 44 12.14 8.69 -4.73
CA GLU A 44 11.94 9.00 -6.14
C GLU A 44 12.51 7.92 -7.07
N ARG A 45 13.75 7.45 -6.83
CA ARG A 45 14.35 6.34 -7.58
C ARG A 45 13.58 5.04 -7.41
N MET A 46 13.15 4.71 -6.19
CA MET A 46 12.30 3.55 -5.95
C MET A 46 10.99 3.66 -6.73
N ARG A 47 10.32 4.83 -6.71
CA ARG A 47 9.10 5.05 -7.48
C ARG A 47 9.32 4.91 -8.99
N ALA A 48 10.43 5.44 -9.51
CA ALA A 48 10.79 5.29 -10.90
C ALA A 48 11.01 3.81 -11.25
N SER A 49 11.69 3.05 -10.40
CA SER A 49 11.87 1.60 -10.55
C SER A 49 10.56 0.84 -10.58
N VAL A 50 9.66 1.11 -9.63
CA VAL A 50 8.31 0.52 -9.61
C VAL A 50 7.53 0.84 -10.88
N HIS A 51 7.70 2.05 -11.43
CA HIS A 51 7.06 2.47 -12.67
C HIS A 51 7.76 1.91 -13.94
N ARG A 52 9.00 1.45 -13.85
CA ARG A 52 9.70 0.76 -14.95
C ARG A 52 9.39 -0.74 -14.97
N ALA A 53 9.27 -1.35 -13.78
CA ALA A 53 8.87 -2.75 -13.58
C ALA A 53 7.38 -3.03 -13.91
N ASP A 54 6.76 -2.17 -14.73
CA ASP A 54 5.32 -1.98 -14.94
C ASP A 54 4.65 -3.11 -15.74
N VAL A 55 4.66 -4.32 -15.17
CA VAL A 55 3.92 -5.48 -15.70
C VAL A 55 2.87 -5.98 -14.69
N ARG A 56 2.91 -5.53 -13.43
CA ARG A 56 1.95 -5.89 -12.35
C ARG A 56 1.24 -4.70 -11.70
N VAL A 57 1.92 -3.56 -11.56
CA VAL A 57 1.42 -2.36 -10.86
C VAL A 57 0.10 -1.85 -11.46
N LEU A 58 -0.02 -1.81 -12.80
CA LEU A 58 -1.28 -1.48 -13.47
C LEU A 58 -2.40 -2.52 -13.28
N ARG A 59 -2.07 -3.81 -13.09
CA ARG A 59 -3.06 -4.86 -12.81
C ARG A 59 -3.58 -4.83 -11.36
N GLU A 60 -2.75 -4.45 -10.39
CA GLU A 60 -3.17 -4.29 -8.99
C GLU A 60 -3.98 -3.01 -8.72
N PHE A 61 -3.75 -1.92 -9.44
CA PHE A 61 -4.64 -0.75 -9.34
C PHE A 61 -6.09 -1.12 -9.72
N HIS A 62 -6.30 -2.09 -10.61
CA HIS A 62 -7.63 -2.64 -10.90
C HIS A 62 -8.21 -3.54 -9.77
N ASN A 63 -7.41 -3.97 -8.79
CA ASN A 63 -7.89 -4.66 -7.58
C ASN A 63 -8.48 -3.72 -6.52
N LEU A 64 -8.51 -2.40 -6.75
CA LEU A 64 -9.32 -1.45 -5.96
C LEU A 64 -10.82 -1.82 -5.90
N ASN A 65 -11.25 -2.73 -6.78
CA ASN A 65 -12.61 -3.26 -6.83
C ASN A 65 -12.77 -4.66 -6.21
N ARG A 66 -11.78 -5.22 -5.51
CA ARG A 66 -12.05 -6.36 -4.63
C ARG A 66 -12.67 -5.83 -3.35
N PRO A 67 -14.00 -5.97 -3.13
CA PRO A 67 -14.54 -5.72 -1.82
C PRO A 67 -13.78 -6.63 -0.86
N GLY A 68 -13.11 -6.04 0.13
CA GLY A 68 -12.58 -6.82 1.25
C GLY A 68 -13.72 -7.63 1.85
N ASN A 69 -13.41 -8.74 2.53
CA ASN A 69 -14.42 -9.54 3.23
C ASN A 69 -15.16 -8.64 4.23
N ARG A 70 -16.34 -8.15 3.84
CA ARG A 70 -17.22 -7.40 4.72
C ARG A 70 -17.82 -8.40 5.70
N ARG A 71 -17.78 -8.06 6.99
CA ARG A 71 -18.46 -8.85 8.01
C ARG A 71 -19.97 -8.64 7.82
N GLU A 72 -20.72 -9.73 7.75
CA GLU A 72 -22.18 -9.69 7.76
C GLU A 72 -22.65 -9.73 9.22
N TYR A 73 -23.49 -8.77 9.60
CA TYR A 73 -24.06 -8.67 10.93
C TYR A 73 -25.58 -8.86 10.84
N HIS A 74 -26.13 -9.61 11.80
CA HIS A 74 -27.57 -9.78 11.95
C HIS A 74 -28.01 -9.09 13.23
N VAL A 75 -28.69 -7.95 13.08
CA VAL A 75 -29.14 -7.11 14.19
C VAL A 75 -30.65 -7.13 14.32
N ARG A 76 -31.15 -6.85 15.53
CA ARG A 76 -32.59 -6.91 15.84
C ARG A 76 -33.44 -5.83 15.17
N GLY A 77 -32.81 -4.79 14.61
CA GLY A 77 -33.48 -3.66 13.96
C GLY A 77 -32.52 -2.49 13.76
N ALA A 78 -33.05 -1.37 13.27
CA ALA A 78 -32.27 -0.13 13.12
C ALA A 78 -31.68 0.34 14.45
N ASN A 79 -30.53 1.00 14.40
CA ASN A 79 -29.75 1.51 15.53
C ASN A 79 -29.22 0.44 16.52
N ALA A 80 -29.28 -0.85 16.19
CA ALA A 80 -28.72 -1.90 17.05
C ALA A 80 -27.22 -2.11 16.87
N LEU A 81 -26.63 -1.68 15.75
CA LEU A 81 -25.19 -1.70 15.49
C LEU A 81 -24.80 -0.51 14.60
N TRP A 82 -23.69 0.13 14.94
CA TRP A 82 -23.12 1.19 14.13
C TRP A 82 -21.69 0.84 13.75
N HIS A 83 -21.39 0.90 12.46
CA HIS A 83 -20.04 0.86 11.94
C HIS A 83 -19.45 2.26 11.94
N MET A 84 -18.29 2.42 12.57
CA MET A 84 -17.50 3.65 12.53
C MET A 84 -16.12 3.33 11.98
N ASP A 85 -15.68 4.11 10.99
CA ASP A 85 -14.33 4.02 10.44
C ASP A 85 -13.67 5.39 10.42
N GLY A 86 -12.35 5.42 10.63
CA GLY A 86 -11.53 6.63 10.72
C GLY A 86 -10.45 6.67 9.65
N CYS A 87 -10.34 7.79 8.93
CA CYS A 87 -9.26 8.05 8.00
C CYS A 87 -8.35 9.16 8.53
N GLU A 88 -7.16 8.76 8.97
CA GLU A 88 -6.13 9.66 9.51
C GLU A 88 -5.04 10.03 8.50
N LYS A 89 -5.20 9.64 7.22
CA LYS A 89 -4.21 9.91 6.17
C LYS A 89 -3.93 11.41 5.97
N LEU A 90 -4.87 12.28 6.37
CA LEU A 90 -4.79 13.73 6.24
C LEU A 90 -4.52 14.46 7.57
N VAL A 91 -4.12 13.73 8.63
CA VAL A 91 -3.83 14.32 9.94
C VAL A 91 -2.78 15.43 9.89
N ARG A 92 -1.79 15.31 9.00
CA ARG A 92 -0.74 16.32 8.80
C ARG A 92 -1.26 17.64 8.24
N ALA A 93 -2.40 17.62 7.58
CA ALA A 93 -3.12 18.81 7.12
C ALA A 93 -4.19 19.28 8.14
N GLY A 94 -4.27 18.64 9.31
CA GLY A 94 -5.22 18.96 10.37
C GLY A 94 -6.60 18.30 10.21
N PHE A 95 -6.76 17.37 9.26
CA PHE A 95 -8.04 16.71 9.01
C PHE A 95 -8.09 15.29 9.60
N TYR A 96 -9.20 15.02 10.30
CA TYR A 96 -9.60 13.69 10.74
C TYR A 96 -10.99 13.43 10.16
N ILE A 97 -11.12 12.36 9.37
CA ILE A 97 -12.37 12.03 8.69
C ILE A 97 -12.94 10.78 9.34
N HIS A 98 -14.19 10.86 9.82
CA HIS A 98 -14.91 9.73 10.38
C HIS A 98 -16.19 9.48 9.57
N GLY A 99 -16.38 8.23 9.15
CA GLY A 99 -17.61 7.76 8.53
C GLY A 99 -18.38 6.88 9.51
N CYS A 100 -19.70 7.02 9.55
CA CYS A 100 -20.57 6.19 10.38
C CYS A 100 -21.80 5.72 9.62
N VAL A 101 -22.13 4.44 9.72
CA VAL A 101 -23.28 3.80 9.06
C VAL A 101 -23.97 2.85 10.06
N ASP A 102 -25.30 2.87 10.10
CA ASP A 102 -26.12 1.91 10.85
C ASP A 102 -26.26 0.60 10.06
N GLY A 103 -26.11 -0.54 10.73
CA GLY A 103 -26.07 -1.88 10.12
C GLY A 103 -24.98 -2.77 10.68
#